data_AF-A0A258C5E2-F1
#
_entry.id   AF-A0A258C5E2-F1
#
_cell.length_a   1.000
_cell.length_b   1.000
_cell.length_c   1.000
_cell.angle_alpha   90.00
_cell.angle_beta   90.00
_cell.angle_gamma   90.00
#
_symmetry.space_group_name_H-M   'P 1'
#
loop_
_entity.id
_entity.type
_entity.pdbx_description
1 polymer ?
#
loop_
_entity_poly.entity_id
_entity_poly.type
_entity_poly.pdbx_seq_one_letter_code
_entity_poly.pdbx_strand_id
1 'polypeptide(L)'
;LVPAGEGQWRGTAGDVVGEAVGEVAGNALRWRYVLSLPVDDKVYEVHLDDWMYLMDENTLINRSFMTKFGVEVGQVTLFFRKQP
;
A
#
# COMPACT_ATOMS: atom_id res chain seq x y z
N LEU A 1 4.31 5.94 -11.16
CA LEU A 1 4.50 4.48 -11.15
C LEU A 1 5.30 4.10 -12.37
N VAL A 2 6.29 3.23 -12.22
CA VAL A 2 7.17 2.78 -13.31
C VAL A 2 7.15 1.24 -13.36
N PRO A 3 6.97 0.61 -14.52
CA PRO A 3 7.11 -0.85 -14.66
C PRO A 3 8.52 -1.30 -14.29
N ALA A 4 8.64 -2.41 -13.56
CA ALA A 4 9.93 -2.98 -13.11
C ALA A 4 10.13 -4.45 -13.54
N GLY A 5 9.23 -4.98 -14.36
CA GLY A 5 9.22 -6.36 -14.84
C GLY A 5 7.79 -6.86 -15.02
N GLU A 6 7.63 -8.12 -15.43
CA GLU A 6 6.31 -8.74 -15.56
C GLU A 6 5.59 -8.77 -14.21
N GLY A 7 4.46 -8.05 -14.12
CA GLY A 7 3.71 -7.91 -12.87
C GLY A 7 4.41 -7.08 -11.78
N GLN A 8 5.58 -6.51 -12.03
CA GLN A 8 6.38 -5.78 -11.03
C GLN A 8 6.31 -4.27 -11.29
N TRP A 9 6.15 -3.49 -10.22
CA TRP A 9 6.00 -2.04 -10.28
C TRP A 9 6.83 -1.33 -9.21
N ARG A 10 7.28 -0.11 -9.53
CA ARG A 10 7.86 0.83 -8.58
C ARG A 10 7.04 2.11 -8.50
N GLY A 11 6.92 2.67 -7.31
CA GLY A 11 6.16 3.89 -7.06
C GLY A 11 6.87 4.85 -6.13
N THR A 12 6.61 6.13 -6.31
CA THR A 12 7.04 7.19 -5.39
C THR A 12 5.82 8.06 -5.05
N ALA A 13 5.81 8.61 -3.85
CA ALA A 13 4.82 9.58 -3.39
C ALA A 13 5.50 10.51 -2.37
N GLY A 14 4.87 11.66 -2.07
CA GLY A 14 5.47 12.68 -1.22
C GLY A 14 5.70 12.24 0.24
N ASP A 15 4.94 11.25 0.70
CA ASP A 15 4.97 10.66 2.03
C ASP A 15 5.61 9.27 2.06
N VAL A 16 6.09 8.76 0.93
CA VAL A 16 6.79 7.47 0.84
C VAL A 16 8.30 7.68 0.93
N VAL A 17 8.95 6.99 1.85
CA VAL A 17 10.42 7.00 1.97
C VAL A 17 11.01 6.05 0.93
N GLY A 18 11.72 6.62 -0.04
CA GLY A 18 12.33 5.87 -1.14
C GLY A 18 11.28 5.46 -2.19
N GLU A 19 11.19 4.16 -2.48
CA GLU A 19 10.27 3.61 -3.48
C GLU A 19 9.36 2.54 -2.86
N ALA A 20 8.09 2.57 -3.25
CA ALA A 20 7.16 1.48 -3.06
C ALA A 20 7.43 0.38 -4.10
N VAL A 21 7.40 -0.88 -3.65
CA VAL A 21 7.52 -2.06 -4.52
C VAL A 21 6.17 -2.75 -4.63
N GLY A 22 5.70 -2.94 -5.86
CA GLY A 22 4.39 -3.48 -6.18
C GLY A 22 4.49 -4.78 -6.96
N GLU A 23 3.67 -5.76 -6.59
CA GLU A 23 3.56 -7.05 -7.30
C GLU A 23 2.10 -7.31 -7.66
N VAL A 24 1.83 -7.58 -8.94
CA VAL A 24 0.51 -7.92 -9.46
C VAL A 24 0.45 -9.41 -9.76
N ALA A 25 -0.59 -10.08 -9.27
CA ALA A 25 -0.89 -11.47 -9.57
C ALA A 25 -2.41 -11.67 -9.65
N GLY A 26 -2.93 -11.97 -10.84
CA GLY A 26 -4.36 -12.12 -11.06
C GLY A 26 -5.12 -10.83 -10.75
N ASN A 27 -6.07 -10.89 -9.83
CA ASN A 27 -6.87 -9.75 -9.37
C ASN A 27 -6.25 -9.02 -8.15
N ALA A 28 -5.05 -9.41 -7.72
CA ALA A 28 -4.39 -8.85 -6.56
C ALA A 28 -3.19 -7.97 -6.94
N LEU A 29 -3.01 -6.86 -6.23
CA LEU A 29 -1.81 -6.02 -6.22
C LEU A 29 -1.33 -5.87 -4.78
N ARG A 30 -0.07 -6.20 -4.52
CA ARG A 30 0.56 -6.03 -3.21
C ARG A 30 1.60 -4.93 -3.25
N TRP A 31 1.42 -3.90 -2.45
CA TRP A 31 2.41 -2.85 -2.21
C TRP A 31 3.18 -3.09 -0.92
N ARG A 32 4.49 -2.88 -0.96
CA ARG A 32 5.34 -2.78 0.23
C ARG A 32 6.13 -1.48 0.17
N TYR A 33 6.02 -0.69 1.22
CA TYR A 33 6.67 0.63 1.27
C TYR A 33 6.84 1.12 2.70
N VAL A 34 7.61 2.18 2.87
CA VAL A 34 7.77 2.89 4.14
C VAL A 34 7.04 4.24 4.03
N LEU A 35 6.10 4.48 4.93
CA LEU A 35 5.34 5.73 5.01
C LEU A 35 5.92 6.63 6.09
N SER A 36 6.17 7.89 5.75
CA SER A 36 6.43 8.98 6.68
C SER A 36 5.12 9.49 7.25
N LEU A 37 4.71 8.94 8.39
CA LEU A 37 3.46 9.25 9.07
C LEU A 37 3.66 10.37 10.11
N PRO A 38 3.14 11.59 9.87
CA PRO A 38 3.11 12.63 10.90
C PRO A 38 2.09 12.28 12.00
N VAL A 39 2.52 12.31 13.25
CA VAL A 39 1.69 12.14 14.45
C VAL A 39 2.10 13.21 15.45
N ASP A 40 1.21 14.18 15.68
CA ASP A 40 1.49 15.40 16.43
C ASP A 40 2.76 16.10 15.90
N ASP A 41 3.73 16.41 16.77
CA ASP A 41 4.99 17.08 16.42
C ASP A 41 6.10 16.12 15.95
N LYS A 42 5.77 14.86 15.66
CA LYS A 42 6.75 13.83 15.27
C LYS A 42 6.38 13.18 13.94
N VAL A 43 7.39 12.75 13.20
CA VAL A 43 7.21 11.92 11.99
C VAL A 43 7.73 10.51 12.30
N TYR A 44 6.88 9.52 12.05
CA TYR A 44 7.18 8.11 12.23
C TYR A 44 7.29 7.42 10.88
N GLU A 45 8.41 6.73 10.65
CA GLU A 45 8.52 5.81 9.52
C GLU A 45 7.87 4.47 9.88
N VAL A 46 6.78 4.12 9.21
CA VAL A 46 6.06 2.85 9.40
C VAL A 46 6.11 2.02 8.12
N HIS A 47 6.29 0.71 8.24
CA HIS A 47 6.27 -0.19 7.10
C HIS A 47 4.84 -0.61 6.80
N LEU A 48 4.45 -0.49 5.54
CA LEU A 48 3.14 -0.88 5.03
C LEU A 48 3.27 -2.13 4.16
N ASP A 49 2.37 -3.08 4.38
CA ASP A 49 2.12 -4.24 3.53
C ASP A 49 0.65 -4.24 3.11
N ASP A 50 0.42 -3.80 1.87
CA ASP A 50 -0.88 -3.36 1.38
C ASP A 50 -1.36 -4.28 0.27
N TRP A 51 -2.40 -5.04 0.56
CA TRP A 51 -3.05 -5.89 -0.42
C TRP A 51 -4.27 -5.21 -1.00
N MET A 52 -4.32 -5.11 -2.33
CA MET A 52 -5.43 -4.55 -3.09
C MET A 52 -6.03 -5.67 -3.93
N TYR A 53 -7.30 -5.99 -3.70
CA TYR A 53 -8.03 -7.03 -4.40
C TYR A 53 -9.16 -6.42 -5.23
N LEU A 54 -9.12 -6.64 -6.55
CA LEU A 54 -10.22 -6.30 -7.43
C LEU A 54 -11.27 -7.41 -7.33
N MET A 55 -12.38 -7.12 -6.66
CA MET A 55 -13.44 -8.09 -6.40
C MET A 55 -14.38 -8.23 -7.60
N ASP A 56 -14.66 -7.12 -8.25
CA ASP A 56 -15.42 -7.01 -9.50
C ASP A 56 -14.98 -5.73 -10.25
N GLU A 57 -15.59 -5.44 -11.40
CA GLU A 57 -15.24 -4.28 -12.25
C GLU A 57 -15.36 -2.91 -11.54
N ASN A 58 -16.10 -2.83 -10.44
CA ASN A 58 -16.41 -1.60 -9.73
C ASN A 58 -15.98 -1.61 -8.26
N THR A 59 -15.54 -2.74 -7.72
CA THR A 59 -15.22 -2.90 -6.30
C THR A 59 -13.78 -3.32 -6.09
N LEU A 60 -13.05 -2.51 -5.32
CA LEU A 60 -11.68 -2.80 -4.89
C LEU A 60 -11.62 -2.79 -3.36
N ILE A 61 -11.03 -3.84 -2.80
CA ILE A 61 -10.76 -3.93 -1.36
C ILE A 61 -9.27 -3.73 -1.13
N ASN A 62 -8.90 -2.83 -0.23
CA ASN A 62 -7.53 -2.66 0.23
C ASN A 62 -7.42 -3.06 1.70
N ARG A 63 -6.48 -3.95 2.01
CA ARG A 63 -6.15 -4.36 3.37
C ARG A 63 -4.67 -4.06 3.62
N SER A 64 -4.42 -3.16 4.55
CA SER A 64 -3.10 -2.64 4.87
C SER A 64 -2.68 -3.06 6.27
N PHE A 65 -1.46 -3.57 6.40
CA PHE A 65 -0.84 -3.93 7.67
C PHE A 65 0.31 -2.98 7.96
N MET A 66 0.29 -2.33 9.13
CA MET A 66 1.31 -1.37 9.54
C MET A 66 2.22 -2.00 10.59
N THR A 67 3.53 -1.97 10.35
CA THR A 67 4.52 -2.44 11.32
C THR A 67 5.57 -1.38 11.63
N LYS A 68 6.01 -1.34 12.90
CA LYS A 68 7.08 -0.48 13.38
C LYS A 68 8.02 -1.30 14.24
N PHE A 69 9.33 -1.24 13.97
CA PHE A 69 10.35 -2.04 14.67
C PHE A 69 10.04 -3.55 14.71
N GLY A 70 9.41 -4.07 13.65
CA GLY A 70 9.02 -5.49 13.54
C GLY A 70 7.74 -5.87 14.30
N VAL A 71 7.07 -4.91 14.95
CA VAL A 71 5.81 -5.14 15.68
C VAL A 71 4.64 -4.54 14.89
N GLU A 72 3.54 -5.27 14.78
CA GLU A 72 2.31 -4.74 14.18
C GLU A 72 1.69 -3.67 15.07
N VAL A 73 1.45 -2.50 14.50
CA VAL A 73 0.89 -1.33 15.21
C VAL A 73 -0.52 -1.00 14.75
N GLY A 74 -1.01 -1.62 13.69
CA GLY A 74 -2.39 -1.49 13.26
C GLY A 74 -2.69 -2.10 11.91
N GLN A 75 -3.98 -2.16 11.60
CA GLN A 75 -4.51 -2.63 10.33
C GLN A 75 -5.60 -1.66 9.84
N VAL A 76 -5.67 -1.47 8.53
CA VAL A 76 -6.75 -0.70 7.90
C VAL A 76 -7.37 -1.54 6.79
N THR A 77 -8.70 -1.50 6.68
CA THR A 77 -9.41 -2.08 5.54
C THR A 77 -10.27 -1.00 4.90
N LEU A 78 -10.02 -0.74 3.63
CA LEU A 78 -10.76 0.23 2.81
C LEU A 78 -11.53 -0.50 1.72
N PHE A 79 -12.75 -0.04 1.49
CA PHE A 79 -13.60 -0.50 0.39
C PHE A 79 -13.80 0.66 -0.57
N PHE A 80 -13.31 0.52 -1.79
CA PHE A 80 -13.51 1.47 -2.86
C PHE A 80 -14.60 0.94 -3.79
N ARG A 81 -15.58 1.78 -4.10
CA ARG A 81 -16.60 1.48 -5.09
C ARG A 81 -16.66 2.60 -6.12
N LYS A 82 -16.47 2.24 -7.39
CA LYS A 82 -16.67 3.14 -8.52
C LYS A 82 -18.14 3.56 -8.56
N GLN A 83 -18.38 4.87 -8.53
CA GLN A 83 -19.72 5.43 -8.73
C GLN A 83 -20.03 5.51 -10.25
N PRO A 84 -21.32 5.43 -10.64
CA PRO A 84 -21.75 5.58 -12.04
C PRO A 84 -21.29 6.89 -12.69
#